data_AF-K0T2Y6-F1
#
_entry.id   AF-K0T2Y6-F1
#
_cell.length_a   1.000
_cell.length_b   1.000
_cell.length_c   1.000
_cell.angle_alpha   90.00
_cell.angle_beta   90.00
_cell.angle_gamma   90.00
#
_symmetry.space_group_name_H-M   'P 1'
#
loop_
_entity.id
_entity.type
_entity.pdbx_description
1 polymer ?
#
loop_
_entity_poly.entity_id
_entity_poly.type
_entity_poly.pdbx_seq_one_letter_code
_entity_poly.pdbx_strand_id
1 'polypeptide(L)'
;MSTAFFPSDTTTPDHASANAMLAARKQQLAHLQTLQRQQQEVLAQYNASSVRHASPLGGYDGRDDRFTASALRSPGASASGATVTFRPASPRQQVMECDYDSNPTDLYLAVQRKDWEAATAICASKPDEASVWVSRREKDGKLRWRLLPLHAAVIFKGPERTISALMYALP
;
A
#
# COMPACT_ATOMS: atom_id res chain seq x y z
N MET A 1 16.33 46.11 82.50
CA MET A 1 15.92 44.71 82.27
C MET A 1 14.44 44.70 81.86
N SER A 2 14.11 44.37 80.61
CA SER A 2 12.87 43.67 80.21
C SER A 2 12.73 43.62 78.69
N THR A 3 13.09 42.45 78.17
CA THR A 3 12.43 41.65 77.11
C THR A 3 11.70 42.38 75.98
N ALA A 4 12.34 42.39 74.80
CA ALA A 4 11.66 42.43 73.52
C ALA A 4 10.86 41.15 73.31
N PHE A 5 9.56 41.29 73.02
CA PHE A 5 8.68 40.21 72.58
C PHE A 5 8.52 40.34 71.06
N PHE A 6 9.21 39.49 70.31
CA PHE A 6 9.06 39.40 68.86
C PHE A 6 7.94 38.39 68.52
N PRO A 7 6.98 38.73 67.64
CA PRO A 7 6.01 37.76 67.15
C PRO A 7 6.68 36.88 66.08
N SER A 8 6.58 35.56 66.25
CA SER A 8 6.97 34.57 65.24
C SER A 8 5.86 34.44 64.20
N ASP A 9 5.90 35.26 63.15
CA ASP A 9 5.11 35.01 61.95
C ASP A 9 5.97 34.25 60.93
N THR A 10 6.09 32.94 61.11
CA THR A 10 6.62 32.05 60.07
C THR A 10 5.52 31.78 59.05
N THR A 11 5.21 32.79 58.24
CA THR A 11 4.56 32.57 56.94
C THR A 11 5.51 31.71 56.11
N THR A 12 5.14 30.45 55.86
CA THR A 12 5.87 29.53 54.97
C THR A 12 5.37 29.73 53.54
N PRO A 13 6.14 30.39 52.66
CA PRO A 13 5.74 30.59 51.28
C PRO A 13 6.52 29.61 50.42
N ASP A 14 5.94 28.47 50.02
CA ASP A 14 6.30 27.78 48.75
C ASP A 14 5.64 26.40 48.55
N HIS A 15 5.23 25.72 49.61
CA HIS A 15 4.79 24.31 49.51
C HIS A 15 3.44 24.12 48.79
N ALA A 16 2.52 25.09 48.94
CA ALA A 16 1.23 25.09 48.24
C ALA A 16 1.39 25.30 46.72
N SER A 17 2.34 26.15 46.33
CA SER A 17 2.66 26.42 44.92
C SER A 17 3.29 25.19 44.24
N ALA A 18 4.20 24.50 44.91
CA ALA A 18 4.80 23.27 44.42
C ALA A 18 3.77 22.15 44.20
N ASN A 19 2.84 21.97 45.14
CA ASN A 19 1.75 20.99 45.01
C ASN A 19 0.79 21.35 43.86
N ALA A 20 0.48 22.63 43.66
CA ALA A 20 -0.36 23.09 42.56
C ALA A 20 0.30 22.85 41.20
N MET A 21 1.61 23.11 41.06
CA MET A 21 2.37 22.80 39.85
C MET A 21 2.41 21.30 39.55
N LEU A 22 2.57 20.46 40.59
CA LEU A 22 2.52 19.00 40.43
C LEU A 22 1.15 18.52 39.97
N ALA A 23 0.07 19.11 40.50
CA ALA A 23 -1.30 18.81 40.09
C ALA A 23 -1.54 19.21 38.63
N ALA A 24 -1.11 20.40 38.21
CA ALA A 24 -1.20 20.86 36.83
C ALA A 24 -0.43 19.93 35.88
N ARG A 25 0.78 19.50 36.27
CA ARG A 25 1.58 18.55 35.48
C ARG A 25 0.90 17.17 35.37
N LYS A 26 0.28 16.69 36.44
CA LYS A 26 -0.50 15.43 36.41
C LYS A 26 -1.71 15.54 35.48
N GLN A 27 -2.42 16.68 35.50
CA GLN A 27 -3.53 16.93 34.58
C GLN A 27 -3.07 16.96 33.13
N GLN A 28 -1.93 17.59 32.83
CA GLN A 28 -1.33 17.58 31.49
C GLN A 28 -0.99 16.16 31.03
N LEU A 29 -0.38 15.35 31.90
CA LEU A 29 -0.06 13.95 31.57
C LEU A 29 -1.32 13.12 31.34
N ALA A 30 -2.36 13.27 32.16
CA ALA A 30 -3.64 12.60 31.96
C ALA A 30 -4.32 13.00 30.64
N HIS A 31 -4.22 14.27 30.26
CA HIS A 31 -4.71 14.76 28.98
C HIS A 31 -3.95 14.12 27.80
N LEU A 32 -2.62 14.07 27.86
CA LEU A 32 -1.80 13.41 26.84
C LEU A 32 -2.11 11.92 26.70
N GLN A 33 -2.31 11.22 27.82
CA GLN A 33 -2.72 9.81 27.79
C GLN A 33 -4.08 9.62 27.12
N THR A 34 -5.03 10.53 27.40
CA THR A 34 -6.35 10.49 26.76
C THR A 34 -6.23 10.69 25.25
N LEU A 35 -5.41 11.65 24.82
CA LEU A 35 -5.17 11.91 23.40
C LEU A 35 -4.50 10.73 22.69
N GLN A 36 -3.56 10.06 23.36
CA GLN A 36 -2.92 8.86 22.85
C GLN A 36 -3.92 7.71 22.67
N ARG A 37 -4.81 7.51 23.64
CA ARG A 37 -5.86 6.49 23.55
C ARG A 37 -6.82 6.77 22.40
N GLN A 38 -7.25 8.02 22.22
CA GLN A 38 -8.11 8.40 21.09
C GLN A 38 -7.44 8.09 19.73
N GLN A 39 -6.14 8.36 19.59
CA GLN A 39 -5.42 8.01 18.37
C GLN A 39 -5.40 6.50 18.12
N GLN A 40 -5.20 5.67 19.15
CA GLN A 40 -5.26 4.21 19.00
C GLN A 40 -6.66 3.73 18.61
N GLU A 41 -7.72 4.32 19.16
CA GLU A 41 -9.09 3.99 18.80
C GLU A 41 -9.39 4.34 17.33
N VAL A 42 -8.93 5.49 16.83
CA VAL A 42 -9.06 5.88 15.42
C VAL A 42 -8.29 4.92 14.50
N LEU A 43 -7.07 4.55 14.87
CA LEU A 43 -6.27 3.57 14.11
C LEU A 43 -6.94 2.19 14.09
N ALA A 44 -7.52 1.75 15.22
CA ALA A 44 -8.25 0.49 15.31
C ALA A 44 -9.52 0.51 14.45
N GLN A 45 -10.24 1.65 14.42
CA GLN A 45 -11.38 1.82 13.53
C GLN A 45 -10.96 1.72 12.06
N TYR A 46 -9.89 2.42 11.66
CA TYR A 46 -9.37 2.38 10.29
C TYR A 46 -9.01 0.94 9.88
N ASN A 47 -8.29 0.22 10.74
CA ASN A 47 -7.93 -1.16 10.51
C ASN A 47 -9.17 -2.09 10.45
N ALA A 48 -10.16 -1.89 11.32
CA ALA A 48 -11.42 -2.65 11.31
C ALA A 48 -12.27 -2.37 10.06
N SER A 49 -12.32 -1.13 9.56
CA SER A 49 -12.97 -0.79 8.30
C SER A 49 -12.23 -1.36 7.08
N SER A 50 -10.92 -1.58 7.17
CA SER A 50 -10.15 -2.26 6.13
C SER A 50 -10.49 -3.76 6.01
N VAL A 51 -11.01 -4.39 7.08
CA VAL A 51 -11.38 -5.83 7.09
C VAL A 51 -12.81 -6.06 6.60
N ARG A 52 -13.69 -5.04 6.62
CA ARG A 52 -15.10 -5.18 6.20
C ARG A 52 -15.31 -5.26 4.68
N HIS A 53 -14.26 -5.12 3.87
CA HIS A 53 -14.29 -5.35 2.43
C HIS A 53 -13.76 -6.73 2.00
N ALA A 54 -13.47 -7.64 2.95
CA ALA A 54 -13.30 -9.06 2.65
C ALA A 54 -14.67 -9.75 2.75
N SER A 55 -15.44 -9.74 1.67
CA SER A 55 -16.61 -10.61 1.54
C SER A 55 -16.14 -12.07 1.45
N PRO A 56 -16.60 -12.97 2.35
CA PRO A 56 -16.42 -14.40 2.16
C PRO A 56 -17.54 -14.88 1.23
N LEU A 57 -17.25 -14.95 -0.07
CA LEU A 57 -18.11 -15.64 -1.03
C LEU A 57 -17.81 -17.14 -0.97
N GLY A 58 -18.81 -17.92 -0.53
CA GLY A 58 -19.00 -19.36 -0.80
C GLY A 58 -17.97 -20.30 -0.16
N GLY A 59 -18.31 -21.17 0.77
CA GLY A 59 -19.40 -22.13 0.62
C GLY A 59 -19.04 -23.20 -0.41
N TYR A 60 -17.97 -23.98 -0.17
CA TYR A 60 -17.85 -25.32 -0.73
C TYR A 60 -18.09 -26.32 0.41
N ASP A 61 -19.34 -26.73 0.48
CA ASP A 61 -19.78 -27.91 1.21
C ASP A 61 -19.43 -29.17 0.38
N GLY A 62 -19.45 -30.34 1.00
CA GLY A 62 -19.59 -31.59 0.25
C GLY A 62 -18.30 -32.21 -0.26
N ARG A 63 -17.52 -32.77 0.66
CA ARG A 63 -16.59 -33.87 0.37
C ARG A 63 -17.42 -35.14 0.22
N ASP A 64 -18.06 -35.32 -0.93
CA ASP A 64 -18.77 -36.55 -1.29
C ASP A 64 -17.83 -37.47 -2.08
N ASP A 65 -17.01 -38.21 -1.33
CA ASP A 65 -16.33 -39.40 -1.82
C ASP A 65 -17.37 -40.51 -2.03
N ARG A 66 -17.99 -40.58 -3.22
CA ARG A 66 -18.58 -41.79 -3.83
C ARG A 66 -19.33 -41.37 -5.10
N PHE A 67 -18.85 -41.78 -6.27
CA PHE A 67 -19.61 -42.73 -7.09
C PHE A 67 -18.72 -43.28 -8.21
N THR A 68 -18.62 -44.60 -8.16
CA THR A 68 -18.09 -45.52 -9.15
C THR A 68 -18.60 -45.24 -10.56
N ALA A 69 -17.68 -45.35 -11.51
CA ALA A 69 -17.94 -45.46 -12.93
C ALA A 69 -19.00 -46.53 -13.25
N SER A 70 -20.07 -46.12 -13.94
CA SER A 70 -20.73 -46.84 -15.04
C SER A 70 -22.12 -46.24 -15.27
N ALA A 71 -22.37 -45.73 -16.48
CA ALA A 71 -23.54 -46.11 -17.28
C ALA A 71 -23.66 -45.24 -18.53
N LEU A 72 -23.71 -45.94 -19.67
CA LEU A 72 -24.09 -45.50 -21.00
C LEU A 72 -25.43 -44.75 -21.01
N ARG A 73 -25.52 -43.56 -21.65
CA ARG A 73 -26.62 -43.17 -22.55
C ARG A 73 -26.39 -41.81 -23.23
N SER A 74 -26.28 -41.79 -24.55
CA SER A 74 -26.78 -40.69 -25.40
C SER A 74 -28.22 -41.06 -25.85
N PRO A 75 -29.06 -40.19 -26.48
CA PRO A 75 -28.83 -38.81 -26.97
C PRO A 75 -29.97 -37.82 -26.63
N GLY A 76 -29.82 -36.53 -26.99
CA GLY A 76 -30.98 -35.66 -27.25
C GLY A 76 -30.85 -34.16 -26.96
N ALA A 77 -30.96 -33.38 -28.04
CA ALA A 77 -31.55 -32.04 -28.15
C ALA A 77 -30.79 -30.78 -27.67
N SER A 78 -30.39 -30.02 -28.68
CA SER A 78 -30.20 -28.57 -28.76
C SER A 78 -30.96 -27.71 -27.75
N ALA A 79 -30.23 -26.82 -27.08
CA ALA A 79 -30.69 -25.45 -26.86
C ALA A 79 -29.48 -24.53 -26.64
N SER A 80 -29.44 -23.47 -27.42
CA SER A 80 -28.44 -22.43 -27.50
C SER A 80 -28.14 -21.80 -26.14
N GLY A 81 -27.05 -22.20 -25.51
CA GLY A 81 -26.39 -21.44 -24.46
C GLY A 81 -25.06 -20.95 -25.03
N ALA A 82 -24.90 -19.64 -25.15
CA ALA A 82 -23.63 -19.04 -25.55
C ALA A 82 -22.53 -19.50 -24.57
N THR A 83 -21.81 -20.54 -24.95
CA THR A 83 -20.54 -20.89 -24.32
C THR A 83 -19.65 -19.68 -24.52
N VAL A 84 -19.50 -18.87 -23.48
CA VAL A 84 -18.37 -17.96 -23.35
C VAL A 84 -17.16 -18.87 -23.40
N THR A 85 -16.63 -19.07 -24.60
CA THR A 85 -15.35 -19.71 -24.81
C THR A 85 -14.36 -18.76 -24.14
N PHE A 86 -14.04 -19.05 -22.88
CA PHE A 86 -12.92 -18.43 -22.20
C PHE A 86 -11.71 -18.69 -23.08
N ARG A 87 -11.33 -17.64 -23.80
CA ARG A 87 -10.18 -17.59 -24.68
C ARG A 87 -9.02 -18.16 -23.87
N PRO A 88 -8.35 -19.23 -24.34
CA PRO A 88 -7.21 -19.79 -23.61
C PRO A 88 -6.23 -18.65 -23.37
N ALA A 89 -5.87 -18.48 -22.10
CA ALA A 89 -5.02 -17.42 -21.62
C ALA A 89 -3.84 -17.24 -22.57
N SER A 90 -3.68 -16.02 -23.09
CA SER A 90 -2.52 -15.61 -23.87
C SER A 90 -1.25 -16.16 -23.20
N PRO A 91 -0.27 -16.64 -23.99
CA PRO A 91 0.96 -17.17 -23.42
C PRO A 91 1.50 -16.15 -22.44
N ARG A 92 1.72 -16.59 -21.18
CA ARG A 92 2.25 -15.75 -20.11
C ARG A 92 3.50 -15.08 -20.65
N GLN A 93 3.39 -13.81 -21.06
CA GLN A 93 4.51 -13.05 -21.60
C GLN A 93 5.64 -13.18 -20.57
N GLN A 94 6.80 -13.63 -21.02
CA GLN A 94 7.95 -13.80 -20.15
C GLN A 94 8.20 -12.45 -19.49
N VAL A 95 7.97 -12.39 -18.18
CA VAL A 95 8.01 -11.13 -17.45
C VAL A 95 9.48 -10.73 -17.34
N MET A 96 9.94 -9.86 -18.25
CA MET A 96 11.27 -9.26 -18.16
C MET A 96 11.29 -8.34 -16.93
N GLU A 97 12.10 -8.71 -15.94
CA GLU A 97 12.32 -7.94 -14.71
C GLU A 97 13.79 -7.50 -14.66
N CYS A 98 14.02 -6.22 -14.38
CA CYS A 98 15.33 -5.63 -14.15
C CYS A 98 15.41 -5.03 -12.75
N ASP A 99 16.62 -5.07 -12.17
CA ASP A 99 16.91 -4.46 -10.88
C ASP A 99 17.35 -3.01 -11.06
N TYR A 100 16.67 -2.10 -10.37
CA TYR A 100 16.92 -0.66 -10.42
C TYR A 100 18.34 -0.29 -9.96
N ASP A 101 18.88 -0.99 -8.95
CA ASP A 101 20.19 -0.63 -8.38
C ASP A 101 21.37 -1.21 -9.21
N SER A 102 21.14 -2.24 -10.04
CA SER A 102 22.20 -2.90 -10.82
C SER A 102 22.22 -2.49 -12.30
N ASN A 103 21.06 -2.44 -12.96
CA ASN A 103 20.97 -2.13 -14.39
C ASN A 103 19.56 -1.62 -14.76
N PRO A 104 19.21 -0.38 -14.41
CA PRO A 104 17.94 0.20 -14.83
C PRO A 104 17.94 0.42 -16.35
N THR A 105 16.79 0.21 -17.00
CA THR A 105 16.65 0.44 -18.43
C THR A 105 16.76 1.92 -18.78
N ASP A 106 17.30 2.22 -19.97
CA ASP A 106 17.46 3.60 -20.46
C ASP A 106 16.11 4.34 -20.48
N LEU A 107 15.05 3.64 -20.91
CA LEU A 107 13.69 4.16 -20.91
C LEU A 107 13.22 4.58 -19.52
N TYR A 108 13.47 3.74 -18.51
CA TYR A 108 13.06 4.03 -17.13
C TYR A 108 13.82 5.23 -16.55
N LEU A 109 15.13 5.34 -16.84
CA LEU A 109 15.93 6.49 -16.43
C LEU A 109 15.48 7.79 -17.10
N ALA A 110 15.08 7.75 -18.38
CA ALA A 110 14.52 8.92 -19.07
C ALA A 110 13.21 9.38 -18.41
N VAL A 111 12.29 8.46 -18.12
CA VAL A 111 11.03 8.73 -17.41
C VAL A 111 11.30 9.29 -16.01
N GLN A 112 12.25 8.73 -15.27
CA GLN A 112 12.63 9.21 -13.95
C GLN A 112 13.21 10.62 -13.97
N ARG A 113 14.04 10.95 -14.97
CA ARG A 113 14.58 12.29 -15.20
C ARG A 113 13.53 13.27 -15.75
N LYS A 114 12.32 12.78 -16.06
CA LYS A 114 11.24 13.53 -16.73
C LYS A 114 11.65 14.05 -18.10
N ASP A 115 12.58 13.38 -18.74
CA ASP A 115 12.98 13.67 -20.11
C ASP A 115 12.03 12.95 -21.06
N TRP A 116 10.87 13.58 -21.28
CA TRP A 116 9.76 12.99 -22.02
C TRP A 116 10.03 12.84 -23.51
N GLU A 117 10.82 13.74 -24.09
CA GLU A 117 11.29 13.67 -25.48
C GLU A 117 12.18 12.43 -25.67
N ALA A 118 13.20 12.28 -24.82
CA ALA A 118 14.08 11.12 -24.86
C ALA A 118 13.31 9.81 -24.59
N ALA A 119 12.40 9.81 -23.60
CA ALA A 119 11.58 8.63 -23.30
C ALA A 119 10.74 8.20 -24.51
N THR A 120 10.16 9.15 -25.25
CA THR A 120 9.35 8.86 -26.44
C THR A 120 10.23 8.32 -27.58
N ALA A 121 11.42 8.88 -27.80
CA ALA A 121 12.38 8.41 -28.80
C ALA A 121 12.91 6.99 -28.49
N ILE A 122 13.23 6.73 -27.22
CA ILE A 122 13.68 5.39 -26.76
C ILE A 122 12.54 4.39 -26.92
N CYS A 123 11.31 4.76 -26.55
CA CYS A 123 10.13 3.91 -26.68
C CYS A 123 9.86 3.51 -28.15
N ALA A 124 10.07 4.44 -29.10
CA ALA A 124 9.98 4.15 -30.53
C ALA A 124 11.11 3.24 -31.05
N SER A 125 12.31 3.33 -30.46
CA SER A 125 13.48 2.56 -30.88
C SER A 125 13.53 1.16 -30.24
N LYS A 126 13.08 1.04 -28.99
CA LYS A 126 13.14 -0.16 -28.16
C LYS A 126 11.82 -0.34 -27.39
N PRO A 127 10.73 -0.76 -28.05
CA PRO A 127 9.43 -0.93 -27.40
C PRO A 127 9.46 -2.02 -26.32
N ASP A 128 10.34 -3.01 -26.44
CA ASP A 128 10.48 -4.10 -25.46
C ASP A 128 10.79 -3.59 -24.04
N GLU A 129 11.51 -2.46 -23.91
CA GLU A 129 11.82 -1.86 -22.62
C GLU A 129 10.57 -1.32 -21.91
N ALA A 130 9.48 -1.01 -22.63
CA ALA A 130 8.24 -0.50 -22.06
C ALA A 130 7.50 -1.54 -21.19
N SER A 131 7.74 -2.82 -21.45
CA SER A 131 7.17 -3.96 -20.70
C SER A 131 8.10 -4.51 -19.62
N VAL A 132 9.29 -3.92 -19.46
CA VAL A 132 10.25 -4.34 -18.44
C VAL A 132 9.83 -3.84 -17.07
N TRP A 133 9.70 -4.77 -16.13
CA TRP A 133 9.45 -4.43 -14.73
C TRP A 133 10.73 -4.00 -14.06
N VAL A 134 10.75 -2.78 -13.53
CA VAL A 134 11.87 -2.28 -12.74
C VAL A 134 11.54 -2.48 -11.27
N SER A 135 12.37 -3.24 -10.58
CA SER A 135 12.21 -3.56 -9.16
C SER A 135 13.32 -2.90 -8.35
N ARG A 136 13.01 -2.54 -7.10
CA ARG A 136 14.04 -2.12 -6.14
C ARG A 136 13.86 -2.86 -4.84
N ARG A 137 14.95 -3.44 -4.33
CA ARG A 137 14.96 -4.21 -3.08
C ARG A 137 15.72 -3.44 -2.00
N GLU A 138 15.30 -3.60 -0.76
CA GLU A 138 16.02 -3.09 0.40
C GLU A 138 17.22 -3.98 0.73
N LYS A 139 18.14 -3.52 1.60
CA LYS A 139 19.33 -4.31 2.01
C LYS A 139 18.96 -5.65 2.64
N ASP A 140 17.76 -5.74 3.21
CA ASP A 140 17.20 -6.96 3.80
C ASP A 140 16.60 -7.92 2.75
N GLY A 141 16.73 -7.61 1.46
CA GLY A 141 16.17 -8.39 0.34
C GLY A 141 14.67 -8.17 0.11
N LYS A 142 14.01 -7.38 0.97
CA LYS A 142 12.59 -7.05 0.85
C LYS A 142 12.31 -6.18 -0.38
N LEU A 143 11.35 -6.57 -1.21
CA LEU A 143 10.91 -5.77 -2.35
C LEU A 143 10.27 -4.46 -1.85
N ARG A 144 10.87 -3.32 -2.19
CA ARG A 144 10.37 -1.99 -1.81
C ARG A 144 9.26 -1.55 -2.76
N TRP A 145 9.51 -1.70 -4.05
CA TRP A 145 8.55 -1.42 -5.11
C TRP A 145 8.95 -2.14 -6.39
N ARG A 146 7.96 -2.29 -7.28
CA ARG A 146 8.14 -2.84 -8.62
C ARG A 146 7.19 -2.11 -9.56
N LEU A 147 7.73 -1.46 -10.58
CA LEU A 147 6.99 -0.53 -11.44
C LEU A 147 7.36 -0.77 -12.91
N LEU A 148 6.38 -0.58 -13.80
CA LEU A 148 6.66 -0.45 -15.24
C LEU A 148 6.99 1.02 -15.56
N PRO A 149 7.69 1.28 -16.68
CA PRO A 149 7.84 2.64 -17.22
C PRO A 149 6.51 3.39 -17.33
N LEU A 150 5.42 2.70 -17.70
CA LEU A 150 4.06 3.28 -17.74
C LEU A 150 3.59 3.75 -16.35
N HIS A 151 3.74 2.92 -15.32
CA HIS A 151 3.38 3.29 -13.94
C HIS A 151 4.19 4.51 -13.48
N ALA A 152 5.50 4.51 -13.76
CA ALA A 152 6.38 5.62 -13.43
C ALA A 152 5.95 6.91 -14.16
N ALA A 153 5.61 6.85 -15.45
CA ALA A 153 5.15 8.00 -16.21
C ALA A 153 3.87 8.62 -15.61
N VAL A 154 2.92 7.82 -15.16
CA VAL A 154 1.69 8.31 -14.50
C VAL A 154 2.01 8.95 -13.14
N ILE A 155 2.85 8.31 -12.32
CA ILE A 155 3.26 8.85 -11.00
C ILE A 155 3.98 10.19 -11.15
N PHE A 156 4.85 10.32 -12.15
CA PHE A 156 5.59 11.54 -12.41
C PHE A 156 4.81 12.59 -13.22
N LYS A 157 3.52 12.31 -13.51
CA LYS A 157 2.62 13.19 -14.28
C LYS A 157 3.21 13.55 -15.65
N GLY A 158 3.65 12.53 -16.38
CA GLY A 158 4.13 12.68 -17.74
C GLY A 158 3.06 13.22 -18.70
N PRO A 159 3.48 13.85 -19.81
CA PRO A 159 2.56 14.35 -20.82
C PRO A 159 1.82 13.19 -21.49
N GLU A 160 0.59 13.45 -21.91
CA GLU A 160 -0.30 12.46 -22.55
C GLU A 160 0.39 11.74 -23.71
N ARG A 161 1.15 12.47 -24.54
CA ARG A 161 1.88 11.91 -25.70
C ARG A 161 2.82 10.77 -25.30
N THR A 162 3.55 10.93 -24.20
CA THR A 162 4.50 9.91 -23.72
C THR A 162 3.77 8.74 -23.09
N ILE A 163 2.67 8.99 -22.36
CA ILE A 163 1.85 7.92 -21.77
C ILE A 163 1.21 7.09 -22.88
N SER A 164 0.65 7.72 -23.91
CA SER A 164 0.10 7.04 -25.09
C SER A 164 1.17 6.23 -25.80
N ALA A 165 2.36 6.79 -26.03
CA ALA A 165 3.47 6.07 -26.66
C ALA A 165 3.85 4.80 -25.89
N LEU A 166 3.98 4.89 -24.56
CA LEU A 166 4.24 3.73 -23.69
C LEU A 166 3.12 2.70 -23.76
N MET A 167 1.86 3.15 -23.78
CA MET A 167 0.69 2.27 -23.85
C MET A 167 0.63 1.50 -25.18
N TYR A 168 1.00 2.12 -26.31
CA TYR A 168 1.04 1.45 -27.61
C TYR A 168 2.28 0.57 -27.82
N ALA A 169 3.38 0.87 -27.12
CA ALA A 169 4.60 0.07 -27.19
C ALA A 169 4.54 -1.21 -26.35
N LEU A 170 3.63 -1.28 -25.38
CA LEU A 170 3.37 -2.49 -24.58
C LEU A 170 2.62 -3.54 -25.45
N PRO A 171 3.25 -4.68 -25.83
CA PRO A 171 2.63 -5.75 -26.61
C PRO A 171 1.54 -6.54 -25.87
#